data_AF-A0A382P8J7-F1
#
_entry.id   AF-A0A382P8J7-F1
#
_cell.length_a   1.000
_cell.length_b   1.000
_cell.length_c   1.000
_cell.angle_alpha   90.00
_cell.angle_beta   90.00
_cell.angle_gamma   90.00
#
_symmetry.space_group_name_H-M   'P 1'
#
loop_
_entity.id
_entity.type
_entity.pdbx_description
1 polymer ?
#
loop_
_entity_poly.entity_id
_entity_poly.type
_entity_poly.pdbx_seq_one_letter_code
_entity_poly.pdbx_strand_id
1 'polypeptide(L)'
;MSSESYAESLEGVLKAARDIEPAKREEPEETNSREHLLRAAALVAVLSMIEAVDNRASLGRQMGSAWSQDHRRTRMGGSNLMEERQKRATWR
;
A
#
# COMPACT_ATOMS: atom_id res chain seq x y z
N MET A 1 -44.94 41.43 -22.93
CA MET A 1 -43.57 41.33 -22.38
C MET A 1 -42.62 41.60 -23.53
N SER A 2 -42.07 42.82 -23.62
CA SER A 2 -41.28 43.24 -24.78
C SER A 2 -39.89 42.60 -24.76
N SER A 3 -39.41 42.18 -25.92
CA SER A 3 -38.08 41.55 -26.14
C SER A 3 -36.91 42.37 -25.59
N GLU A 4 -37.05 43.68 -25.57
CA GLU A 4 -36.06 44.62 -25.05
C GLU A 4 -35.79 44.43 -23.55
N SER A 5 -36.83 44.16 -22.75
CA SER A 5 -36.69 43.92 -21.31
C SER A 5 -35.94 42.61 -21.01
N TYR A 6 -36.07 41.61 -21.88
CA TYR A 6 -35.33 40.35 -21.76
C TYR A 6 -33.85 40.53 -22.13
N ALA A 7 -33.57 41.31 -23.18
CA ALA A 7 -32.21 41.62 -23.61
C ALA A 7 -31.42 42.37 -22.52
N GLU A 8 -32.05 43.35 -21.87
CA GLU A 8 -31.42 44.15 -20.81
C GLU A 8 -31.15 43.31 -19.54
N SER A 9 -32.06 42.39 -19.20
CA SER A 9 -31.85 41.42 -18.11
C SER A 9 -30.68 40.48 -18.39
N LEU A 10 -30.56 40.00 -19.63
CA LEU A 10 -29.44 39.15 -20.05
C LEU A 10 -28.11 39.91 -20.03
N GLU A 11 -28.09 41.18 -20.42
CA GLU A 11 -26.89 42.02 -20.35
C GLU A 11 -26.38 42.13 -18.91
N GLY A 12 -27.29 42.35 -17.95
CA GLY A 12 -26.94 42.39 -16.52
C GLY A 12 -26.34 41.08 -16.02
N VAL A 13 -26.91 39.93 -16.40
CA VAL A 13 -26.42 38.59 -16.01
C VAL A 13 -25.05 38.31 -16.63
N LEU A 14 -24.85 38.65 -17.90
CA LEU A 14 -23.59 38.42 -18.60
C LEU A 14 -22.47 39.32 -18.05
N LYS A 15 -22.79 40.55 -17.68
CA LYS A 15 -21.85 41.47 -17.05
C LYS A 15 -21.46 40.98 -15.65
N ALA A 16 -22.43 40.54 -14.85
CA ALA A 16 -22.17 39.94 -13.54
C ALA A 16 -21.30 38.67 -13.64
N ALA A 17 -21.54 37.82 -14.64
CA ALA A 17 -20.72 36.62 -14.87
C ALA A 17 -19.29 36.94 -15.35
N ARG A 18 -19.12 38.03 -16.11
CA ARG A 18 -17.81 38.52 -16.56
C ARG A 18 -16.98 39.11 -15.42
N ASP A 19 -17.62 39.83 -14.51
CA ASP A 19 -16.97 40.54 -13.41
C ASP A 19 -16.77 39.65 -12.17
N ILE A 20 -17.32 38.42 -12.18
CA ILE A 20 -16.99 37.38 -11.20
C ILE A 20 -15.54 36.94 -11.46
N GLU A 21 -14.62 37.47 -10.64
CA GLU A 21 -13.30 36.87 -10.51
C GLU A 21 -13.46 35.44 -10.01
N PRO A 22 -12.86 34.44 -10.70
CA PRO A 22 -12.95 33.07 -10.25
C PRO A 22 -12.36 33.00 -8.84
N ALA A 23 -13.13 32.45 -7.89
CA ALA A 23 -12.70 32.28 -6.52
C ALA A 23 -11.28 31.69 -6.53
N LYS A 24 -10.32 32.47 -6.00
CA LYS A 24 -8.92 32.05 -5.91
C LYS A 24 -8.93 30.75 -5.12
N ARG A 25 -8.50 29.65 -5.75
CA ARG A 25 -8.41 28.34 -5.07
C ARG A 25 -7.57 28.54 -3.82
N GLU A 26 -8.20 28.43 -2.66
CA GLU A 26 -7.50 28.30 -1.40
C GLU A 26 -6.81 26.94 -1.45
N GLU A 27 -5.56 26.92 -1.91
CA GLU A 27 -4.70 25.76 -1.76
C GLU A 27 -4.59 25.52 -0.25
N PRO A 28 -4.99 24.35 0.26
CA PRO A 28 -4.90 24.09 1.68
C PRO A 28 -3.44 24.18 2.13
N GLU A 29 -3.19 24.76 3.30
CA GLU A 29 -1.89 24.82 3.98
C GLU A 29 -1.41 23.39 4.31
N GLU A 30 -0.94 22.65 3.30
CA GLU A 30 -0.60 21.21 3.32
C GLU A 30 0.90 20.94 3.40
N THR A 31 1.70 21.92 3.83
CA THR A 31 3.15 21.75 3.94
C THR A 31 3.50 20.63 4.92
N ASN A 32 2.86 20.63 6.10
CA ASN A 32 3.10 19.61 7.14
C ASN A 32 2.60 18.22 6.72
N SER A 33 1.40 18.10 6.13
CA SER A 33 0.84 16.80 5.74
C SER A 33 1.67 16.12 4.64
N ARG A 34 2.11 16.89 3.65
CA ARG A 34 2.99 16.40 2.58
C ARG A 34 4.36 16.00 3.11
N GLU A 35 4.94 16.79 4.02
CA GLU A 35 6.22 16.46 4.65
C GLU A 35 6.12 15.18 5.50
N HIS A 36 5.04 15.02 6.28
CA HIS A 36 4.80 13.79 7.06
C HIS A 36 4.65 12.57 6.15
N LEU A 37 3.95 12.71 5.02
CA LEU A 37 3.79 11.63 4.04
C LEU A 37 5.14 11.25 3.41
N LEU A 38 5.97 12.23 3.05
CA LEU A 38 7.31 12.00 2.51
C LEU A 38 8.24 11.34 3.55
N ARG A 39 8.17 11.76 4.82
CA ARG A 39 8.92 11.11 5.91
C ARG A 39 8.48 9.66 6.11
N ALA A 40 7.17 9.40 6.12
CA ALA A 40 6.64 8.04 6.23
C ALA A 40 7.08 7.16 5.04
N ALA A 41 7.01 7.69 3.81
CA ALA A 41 7.46 6.98 2.61
C ALA A 41 8.97 6.68 2.65
N ALA A 42 9.80 7.62 3.12
CA ALA A 42 11.24 7.41 3.28
C ALA A 42 11.55 6.30 4.30
N LEU A 43 10.84 6.26 5.43
CA LEU A 43 10.99 5.21 6.43
C LEU A 43 10.60 3.83 5.87
N VAL A 44 9.48 3.74 5.16
CA VAL A 44 9.03 2.49 4.52
C VAL A 44 10.04 2.01 3.47
N ALA A 45 10.59 2.92 2.66
CA ALA A 45 11.61 2.58 1.67
C ALA A 45 12.87 1.99 2.30
N VAL A 46 13.36 2.58 3.40
CA VAL A 46 14.52 2.07 4.14
C VAL A 46 14.23 0.69 4.75
N LEU A 47 13.07 0.53 5.40
CA LEU A 47 12.67 -0.77 5.97
C LEU A 47 12.56 -1.86 4.90
N SER A 48 11.99 -1.54 3.74
CA SER A 48 11.89 -2.45 2.59
C SER A 48 13.27 -2.89 2.06
N MET A 49 14.24 -1.98 2.02
CA MET A 49 15.62 -2.32 1.62
C MET A 49 16.29 -3.26 2.62
N ILE A 50 16.05 -3.08 3.92
CA ILE A 50 16.60 -3.95 4.98
C ILE A 50 15.99 -5.35 4.89
N GLU A 51 14.67 -5.46 4.72
CA GLU A 51 13.97 -6.76 4.62
C GLU A 51 14.42 -7.59 3.40
N ALA A 52 14.80 -6.92 2.31
CA ALA A 52 15.35 -7.59 1.13
C ALA A 52 16.71 -8.27 1.38
N VAL A 53 17.51 -7.76 2.34
CA VAL A 53 18.84 -8.32 2.67
C VAL A 53 18.70 -9.59 3.51
N ASP A 54 17.75 -9.64 4.44
CA ASP A 54 17.55 -10.79 5.35
C ASP A 54 17.03 -12.06 4.64
N ASN A 55 16.36 -11.90 3.50
CA ASN A 55 15.82 -13.05 2.77
C ASN A 55 16.87 -13.96 2.14
N ARG A 56 18.10 -13.50 1.91
CA ARG A 56 19.17 -14.38 1.37
C ARG A 56 19.59 -15.45 2.38
N ALA A 57 19.62 -15.10 3.67
CA ALA A 57 19.97 -16.04 4.72
C ALA A 57 18.85 -17.06 4.99
N SER A 58 17.58 -16.69 4.73
CA SER A 58 16.43 -17.57 4.92
C SER A 58 16.25 -18.57 3.75
N LEU A 59 16.53 -18.16 2.51
CA LEU A 59 16.39 -19.01 1.31
C LEU A 59 17.17 -20.33 1.41
N GLY A 60 18.41 -20.31 1.91
CA GLY A 60 19.22 -21.53 2.09
C GLY A 60 18.77 -22.43 3.25
N ARG A 61 17.93 -21.91 4.16
CA ARG A 61 17.37 -22.65 5.31
C ARG A 61 15.94 -23.13 5.06
N GLN A 62 15.37 -22.87 3.88
CA GLN A 62 14.07 -23.40 3.53
C GLN A 62 14.18 -24.92 3.34
N MET A 63 13.49 -25.67 4.20
CA MET A 63 13.49 -27.13 4.19
C MET A 63 12.79 -27.74 2.96
N GLY A 64 12.16 -26.92 2.11
CA GLY A 64 11.42 -27.35 0.92
C GLY A 64 10.00 -27.84 1.25
N SER A 65 9.32 -28.42 0.26
CA SER A 65 7.98 -29.00 0.45
C SER A 65 8.00 -30.17 1.44
N ALA A 66 6.86 -30.48 2.05
CA ALA A 66 6.74 -31.61 2.97
C ALA A 66 7.21 -32.93 2.34
N TRP A 67 6.92 -33.17 1.06
CA TRP A 67 7.39 -34.35 0.33
C TRP A 67 8.92 -34.38 0.16
N SER A 68 9.54 -33.24 -0.17
CA SER A 68 11.01 -33.18 -0.32
C SER A 68 11.74 -33.44 1.00
N GLN A 69 11.17 -32.96 2.12
CA GLN A 69 11.66 -33.23 3.46
C GLN A 69 11.53 -34.70 3.80
N ASP A 70 10.35 -35.27 3.57
CA ASP A 70 10.05 -36.67 3.85
C ASP A 70 10.96 -37.61 3.04
N HIS A 71 11.10 -37.37 1.73
CA HIS A 71 11.97 -38.16 0.86
C HIS A 71 13.45 -38.11 1.30
N ARG A 72 13.94 -36.93 1.73
CA ARG A 72 15.30 -36.80 2.28
C ARG A 72 15.46 -37.62 3.58
N ARG A 73 14.48 -37.57 4.48
CA ARG A 73 14.51 -38.34 5.73
C ARG A 73 14.50 -39.83 5.47
N THR A 74 13.61 -40.30 4.60
CA THR A 74 13.51 -41.72 4.23
C THR A 74 14.80 -42.24 3.61
N ARG A 75 15.46 -41.47 2.72
CA ARG A 75 16.77 -41.84 2.17
C ARG A 75 17.87 -41.95 3.22
N MET A 76 17.77 -41.15 4.28
CA MET A 76 18.72 -41.16 5.40
C MET A 76 18.32 -42.17 6.50
N GLY A 77 17.31 -43.01 6.27
CA GLY A 77 16.83 -44.01 7.23
C GLY A 77 16.03 -43.45 8.40
N GLY A 78 15.59 -42.19 8.32
CA GLY A 78 14.73 -41.56 9.30
C GLY A 78 13.25 -41.91 9.11
N SER A 79 12.45 -41.77 10.18
CA SER A 79 11.00 -41.89 10.10
C SER A 79 10.37 -40.74 9.32
N ASN A 80 9.15 -40.97 8.83
CA ASN A 80 8.41 -40.01 8.03
C ASN A 80 8.16 -38.69 8.80
N LEU A 81 7.90 -37.61 8.08
CA LEU A 81 7.77 -36.27 8.64
C LEU A 81 6.60 -36.15 9.62
N MET A 82 5.53 -36.92 9.45
CA MET A 82 4.36 -36.89 10.33
C MET A 82 4.65 -37.55 11.67
N GLU A 83 5.25 -38.73 11.67
CA GLU A 83 5.67 -39.50 12.84
C GLU A 83 6.71 -38.72 13.66
N GLU A 84 7.66 -38.05 12.99
CA GLU A 84 8.64 -37.17 13.65
C GLU A 84 8.00 -35.98 14.36
N ARG A 85 6.94 -35.40 13.79
CA ARG A 85 6.19 -34.32 14.44
C ARG A 85 5.38 -34.83 15.62
N GLN A 86 4.83 -36.03 15.52
CA GLN A 86 4.07 -36.67 16.59
C GLN A 86 4.92 -37.00 17.81
N LYS A 87 6.21 -37.33 17.65
CA LYS A 87 7.15 -37.58 18.77
C LYS A 87 7.27 -36.41 19.77
N ARG A 88 6.98 -35.17 19.35
CA ARG A 88 7.06 -33.98 20.22
C ARG A 88 5.73 -33.57 20.84
N ALA A 89 4.62 -34.20 20.46
CA ALA A 89 3.29 -33.90 20.97
C ALA A 89 2.89 -34.94 22.03
N THR A 90 3.55 -34.91 23.18
CA THR A 90 2.99 -35.52 24.39
C THR A 90 2.37 -34.39 25.21
N TRP A 91 1.14 -33.99 24.86
CA TRP A 91 0.29 -33.31 25.84
C TRP A 91 -0.11 -34.37 26.88
N ARG A 92 0.30 -34.15 28.12
CA ARG A 92 -0.38 -34.69 29.30
C ARG A 92 -1.37 -33.66 29.79
#